data_AF-A0A9J7LA26-F1
#
_entry.id   AF-A0A9J7LA26-F1
#
_cell.length_a   1.000
_cell.length_b   1.000
_cell.length_c   1.000
_cell.angle_alpha   90.00
_cell.angle_beta   90.00
_cell.angle_gamma   90.00
#
_symmetry.space_group_name_H-M   'P 1'
#
loop_
_entity.id
_entity.type
_entity.pdbx_description
1 polymer ?
#
loop_
_entity_poly.entity_id
_entity_poly.type
_entity_poly.pdbx_seq_one_letter_code
_entity_poly.pdbx_strand_id
1 'polypeptide(L)'
;MSNAGVLEDLGLEVHRIRDKAAKLEGGDVVFTGHEFFVGKSVCSNLEGHEILADTFPEYPVHSIPLRPPKFHLKGVICMAAPGVMAVGESKWGQRAWKVRVALRYIPFRLWSVNVPV
;
A
#
# COMPACT_ATOMS: atom_id res chain seq x y z
N MET A 1 3.88 -4.95 28.37
CA MET A 1 4.97 -4.14 27.81
C MET A 1 4.37 -3.30 26.70
N SER A 2 4.42 -1.98 26.79
CA SER A 2 4.00 -1.13 25.66
C SER A 2 5.07 -1.26 24.58
N ASN A 3 4.69 -1.69 23.37
CA ASN A 3 5.58 -1.78 22.20
C ASN A 3 6.04 -0.40 21.69
N ALA A 4 5.98 0.64 22.53
CA ALA A 4 6.10 2.02 22.10
C ALA A 4 7.52 2.38 21.62
N GLY A 5 8.57 1.67 22.03
CA GLY A 5 9.95 2.03 21.72
C GLY A 5 10.67 1.13 20.70
N VAL A 6 10.10 0.00 20.28
CA VAL A 6 10.86 -1.03 19.52
C VAL A 6 11.48 -0.48 18.23
N LEU A 7 10.79 0.38 17.51
CA LEU A 7 11.30 0.99 16.27
C LEU A 7 12.36 2.07 16.55
N GLU A 8 12.21 2.82 17.65
CA GLU A 8 13.17 3.83 18.09
C GLU A 8 14.46 3.16 18.56
N ASP A 9 14.36 2.03 19.25
CA ASP A 9 15.50 1.20 19.69
C ASP A 9 16.30 0.61 18.51
N LEU A 10 15.65 0.43 17.36
CA LEU A 10 16.31 0.06 16.10
C LEU A 10 16.98 1.26 15.39
N GLY A 11 16.89 2.46 15.97
CA GLY A 11 17.45 3.69 15.41
C GLY A 11 16.62 4.31 14.29
N LEU A 12 15.36 3.90 14.13
CA LEU A 12 14.47 4.46 13.11
C LEU A 12 13.87 5.79 13.57
N GLU A 13 13.71 6.73 12.64
CA GLU A 13 12.88 7.90 12.86
C GLU A 13 11.39 7.49 12.85
N VAL A 14 10.68 7.75 13.95
CA VAL A 14 9.30 7.28 14.12
C VAL A 14 8.31 8.43 14.02
N HIS A 15 7.57 8.46 12.92
CA HIS A 15 6.39 9.30 12.73
C HIS A 15 5.14 8.54 13.19
N ARG A 16 4.34 9.17 14.05
CA ARG A 16 3.12 8.56 14.62
C ARG A 16 1.87 9.28 14.12
N ILE A 17 0.92 8.53 13.59
CA ILE A 17 -0.43 9.03 13.31
C ILE A 17 -1.12 9.31 14.66
N ARG A 18 -1.34 10.60 14.96
CA ARG A 18 -2.01 11.05 16.21
C ARG A 18 -3.47 11.41 16.02
N ASP A 19 -3.88 11.72 14.79
CA ASP A 19 -5.28 11.97 14.47
C ASP A 19 -6.07 10.66 14.61
N LYS A 20 -7.10 10.69 15.47
CA LYS A 20 -7.97 9.55 15.75
C LYS A 20 -8.92 9.24 14.60
N ALA A 21 -9.17 10.21 13.71
CA ALA A 21 -9.96 10.01 12.51
C ALA A 21 -9.14 9.32 11.40
N ALA A 22 -7.82 9.49 11.40
CA ALA A 22 -6.93 8.87 10.43
C ALA A 22 -6.66 7.39 10.76
N LYS A 23 -6.78 6.55 9.74
CA LYS A 23 -6.52 5.11 9.81
C LYS A 23 -5.64 4.72 8.63
N LEU A 24 -4.57 3.99 8.93
CA LEU A 24 -3.65 3.47 7.93
C LEU A 24 -3.05 2.17 8.47
N GLU A 25 -3.22 1.07 7.75
CA GLU A 25 -2.58 -0.20 8.07
C GLU A 25 -1.48 -0.53 7.05
N GLY A 26 -0.35 -1.05 7.53
CA GLY A 26 0.81 -1.37 6.67
C GLY A 26 0.51 -2.42 5.58
N GLY A 27 -0.55 -3.21 5.75
CA GLY A 27 -1.07 -4.13 4.74
C GLY A 27 -1.63 -3.42 3.50
N ASP A 28 -2.13 -2.20 3.64
CA ASP A 28 -2.67 -1.41 2.54
C ASP A 28 -1.62 -0.63 1.75
N VAL A 29 -0.39 -0.53 2.26
CA VAL A 29 0.68 0.29 1.67
C VAL A 29 1.64 -0.56 0.84
N VAL A 30 1.68 -0.35 -0.47
CA VAL A 30 2.67 -0.95 -1.38
C VAL A 30 3.61 0.13 -1.88
N PHE A 31 4.86 0.10 -1.41
CA PHE A 31 5.93 0.94 -1.91
C PHE A 31 6.67 0.25 -3.07
N THR A 32 6.85 0.97 -4.17
CA THR A 32 7.48 0.40 -5.38
C THR A 32 8.99 0.67 -5.46
N GLY A 33 9.52 1.53 -4.61
CA GLY A 33 10.83 2.16 -4.76
C GLY A 33 10.76 3.59 -5.32
N HIS A 34 9.61 4.00 -5.88
CA HIS A 34 9.43 5.31 -6.52
C HIS A 34 8.12 6.02 -6.15
N GLU A 35 7.10 5.26 -5.73
CA GLU A 35 5.77 5.77 -5.39
C GLU A 35 5.08 4.80 -4.41
N PHE A 36 4.07 5.29 -3.70
CA PHE A 36 3.21 4.50 -2.84
C PHE A 36 1.85 4.27 -3.51
N PHE A 37 1.40 3.02 -3.51
CA PHE A 37 0.00 2.68 -3.72
C PHE A 37 -0.63 2.33 -2.38
N VAL A 38 -1.77 2.95 -2.07
CA VAL A 38 -2.44 2.79 -0.78
C VAL A 38 -3.89 2.37 -0.96
N GLY A 39 -4.27 1.25 -0.37
CA GLY A 39 -5.64 0.76 -0.39
C GLY A 39 -6.57 1.64 0.43
N LYS A 40 -7.57 2.28 -0.19
CA LYS A 40 -8.72 2.85 0.54
C LYS A 40 -9.66 1.69 0.88
N SER A 41 -9.53 1.17 2.09
CA SER A 41 -10.15 -0.07 2.57
C SER A 41 -11.04 0.20 3.80
N VAL A 42 -11.44 -0.86 4.50
CA VAL A 42 -12.08 -0.73 5.83
C VAL A 42 -11.08 -0.40 6.94
N CYS A 43 -9.79 -0.67 6.68
CA CYS A 43 -8.67 -0.50 7.61
C CYS A 43 -7.89 0.80 7.38
N SER A 44 -7.97 1.38 6.18
CA SER A 44 -7.24 2.60 5.81
C SER A 44 -8.14 3.61 5.08
N ASN A 45 -8.09 4.88 5.48
CA ASN A 45 -8.90 5.97 4.93
C ASN A 45 -8.04 7.10 4.35
N LEU A 46 -8.70 8.09 3.73
CA LEU A 46 -8.02 9.15 2.99
C LEU A 46 -7.16 10.02 3.91
N GLU A 47 -7.63 10.29 5.13
CA GLU A 47 -6.91 11.04 6.16
C GLU A 47 -5.60 10.32 6.54
N GLY A 48 -5.59 8.99 6.61
CA GLY A 48 -4.37 8.22 6.79
C GLY A 48 -3.43 8.26 5.58
N HIS A 49 -3.97 8.35 4.36
CA HIS A 49 -3.17 8.47 3.13
C HIS A 49 -2.49 9.85 3.05
N GLU A 50 -3.18 10.92 3.46
CA GLU A 50 -2.64 12.27 3.51
C GLU A 50 -1.47 12.36 4.49
N ILE A 51 -1.59 11.78 5.69
CA ILE A 51 -0.48 11.72 6.64
C ILE A 51 0.72 10.94 6.07
N LEU A 52 0.48 9.85 5.32
CA LEU A 52 1.57 9.13 4.65
C LEU A 52 2.28 10.02 3.61
N ALA A 53 1.52 10.79 2.83
CA ALA A 53 2.06 11.70 1.84
C ALA A 53 2.89 12.84 2.49
N ASP A 54 2.40 13.39 3.61
CA ASP A 54 3.12 14.41 4.36
C ASP A 54 4.40 13.87 5.01
N THR A 55 4.41 12.58 5.41
CA THR A 55 5.57 11.92 6.02
C THR A 55 6.67 11.64 4.99
N PHE A 56 6.30 11.32 3.74
CA PHE A 56 7.23 10.97 2.67
C PHE A 56 6.97 11.82 1.41
N PRO A 57 7.19 13.15 1.50
CA PRO A 57 6.79 14.10 0.44
C PRO A 57 7.54 13.90 -0.88
N GLU A 58 8.67 13.19 -0.87
CA GLU A 58 9.46 12.87 -2.05
C GLU A 58 8.84 11.75 -2.93
N TYR A 59 7.87 10.99 -2.40
CA TYR A 59 7.24 9.89 -3.11
C TYR A 59 5.74 10.16 -3.33
N PRO A 60 5.26 10.13 -4.58
CA PRO A 60 3.83 10.23 -4.86
C PRO A 60 3.00 9.15 -4.15
N VAL A 61 1.81 9.52 -3.69
CA VAL A 61 0.86 8.61 -3.02
C VAL A 61 -0.40 8.46 -3.87
N HIS A 62 -0.76 7.22 -4.20
CA HIS A 62 -1.88 6.89 -5.08
C HIS A 62 -2.90 5.99 -4.38
N SER A 63 -4.14 6.50 -4.26
CA SER A 63 -5.22 5.77 -3.60
C SER A 63 -5.87 4.73 -4.53
N ILE A 64 -5.99 3.49 -4.07
CA ILE A 64 -6.68 2.39 -4.77
C ILE A 64 -7.94 2.02 -3.99
N PRO A 65 -9.16 2.22 -4.54
CA PRO A 65 -10.39 1.80 -3.88
C PRO A 65 -10.46 0.27 -3.72
N LEU A 66 -10.62 -0.19 -2.48
CA LEU A 66 -10.89 -1.57 -2.11
C LEU A 66 -12.22 -1.65 -1.35
N ARG A 67 -13.02 -2.68 -1.60
CA ARG A 67 -14.25 -2.93 -0.86
C ARG A 67 -14.22 -4.34 -0.25
N PRO A 68 -15.05 -4.59 0.78
CA PRO A 68 -15.20 -5.94 1.33
C PRO A 68 -15.41 -7.01 0.24
N PRO A 69 -14.88 -8.23 0.43
CA PRO A 69 -14.26 -8.75 1.66
C PRO A 69 -12.75 -8.53 1.78
N LYS A 70 -12.13 -7.66 0.96
CA LYS A 70 -10.67 -7.46 1.01
C LYS A 70 -10.29 -6.37 2.01
N PHE A 71 -9.44 -6.75 2.96
CA PHE A 71 -9.00 -5.88 4.05
C PHE A 71 -7.75 -5.06 3.70
N HIS A 72 -6.83 -5.65 2.93
CA HIS A 72 -5.53 -5.04 2.63
C HIS A 72 -5.15 -5.15 1.15
N LEU A 73 -4.56 -4.09 0.59
CA LEU A 73 -4.03 -4.06 -0.77
C LEU A 73 -2.98 -5.14 -1.04
N LYS A 74 -2.05 -5.39 -0.11
CA LYS A 74 -1.01 -6.42 -0.26
C LYS A 74 -1.55 -7.83 -0.47
N GLY A 75 -2.78 -8.10 -0.05
CA GLY A 75 -3.43 -9.39 -0.28
C GLY A 75 -3.89 -9.62 -1.72
N VAL A 76 -3.83 -8.62 -2.59
CA VAL A 76 -4.23 -8.72 -4.00
C VAL A 76 -3.17 -8.23 -4.99
N ILE A 77 -2.24 -7.38 -4.56
CA ILE A 77 -1.10 -6.90 -5.34
C ILE A 77 0.07 -6.51 -4.43
N CYS A 78 1.31 -6.87 -4.77
CA CYS A 78 2.50 -6.44 -4.03
C CYS A 78 3.75 -6.49 -4.93
N MET A 79 4.84 -5.87 -4.50
CA MET A 79 6.15 -6.03 -5.12
C MET A 79 6.67 -7.45 -4.92
N ALA A 80 7.12 -8.08 -6.01
CA ALA A 80 7.79 -9.39 -5.99
C ALA A 80 9.30 -9.27 -6.20
N ALA A 81 9.73 -8.23 -6.94
CA ALA A 81 11.12 -7.84 -7.16
C ALA A 81 11.15 -6.37 -7.67
N PRO A 82 12.32 -5.72 -7.76
CA PRO A 82 12.42 -4.41 -8.40
C PRO A 82 11.82 -4.45 -9.82
N GLY A 83 10.86 -3.58 -10.10
CA GLY A 83 10.16 -3.56 -11.37
C GLY A 83 9.23 -4.76 -11.64
N VAL A 84 8.95 -5.62 -10.65
CA VAL A 84 8.05 -6.78 -10.79
C VAL A 84 6.98 -6.78 -9.70
N MET A 85 5.71 -6.86 -10.09
CA MET A 85 4.59 -7.00 -9.15
C MET A 85 3.91 -8.35 -9.30
N ALA A 86 3.63 -8.98 -8.16
CA ALA A 86 2.71 -10.11 -8.07
C ALA A 86 1.28 -9.58 -8.03
N VAL A 87 0.40 -10.10 -8.87
CA VAL A 87 -1.01 -9.71 -8.93
C VAL A 87 -1.89 -10.94 -8.88
N GLY A 88 -2.88 -10.93 -7.97
CA GLY A 88 -3.90 -11.98 -7.94
C GLY A 88 -4.94 -11.77 -9.04
N GLU A 89 -5.44 -12.86 -9.62
CA GLU A 89 -6.36 -12.82 -10.77
C GLU A 89 -7.77 -12.29 -10.44
N SER A 90 -8.09 -12.11 -9.16
CA SER A 90 -9.36 -11.54 -8.71
C SER A 90 -9.65 -10.15 -9.31
N LYS A 91 -10.93 -9.78 -9.37
CA LYS A 91 -11.35 -8.44 -9.81
C LYS A 91 -10.65 -7.29 -9.08
N TRP A 92 -10.24 -7.52 -7.82
CA TRP A 92 -9.53 -6.53 -7.01
C TRP A 92 -8.06 -6.38 -7.40
N GLY A 93 -7.36 -7.48 -7.68
CA GLY A 93 -5.99 -7.44 -8.21
C GLY A 93 -5.96 -6.80 -9.60
N GLN A 94 -6.90 -7.18 -10.47
CA GLN A 94 -7.06 -6.55 -11.79
C GLN A 94 -7.36 -5.04 -11.68
N ARG A 95 -8.22 -4.63 -10.74
CA ARG A 95 -8.53 -3.21 -10.50
C ARG A 95 -7.29 -2.44 -10.05
N ALA A 96 -6.55 -2.98 -9.08
CA ALA A 96 -5.33 -2.35 -8.58
C ALA A 96 -4.27 -2.22 -9.68
N TRP A 97 -4.09 -3.26 -10.50
CA TRP A 97 -3.21 -3.22 -11.67
C TRP A 97 -3.63 -2.14 -12.68
N LYS A 98 -4.92 -2.00 -12.98
CA LYS A 98 -5.42 -0.98 -13.92
C LYS A 98 -5.16 0.44 -13.43
N VAL A 99 -5.34 0.71 -12.13
CA VAL A 99 -5.03 2.03 -11.54
C VAL A 99 -3.54 2.34 -11.71
N ARG A 100 -2.67 1.38 -11.39
CA ARG A 100 -1.21 1.51 -11.59
C ARG A 100 -0.85 1.77 -13.06
N VAL A 101 -1.42 1.01 -14.01
CA VAL A 101 -1.16 1.18 -15.45
C VAL A 101 -1.54 2.58 -15.93
N ALA A 102 -2.64 3.14 -15.44
CA ALA A 102 -3.11 4.45 -15.85
C ALA A 102 -2.14 5.60 -15.49
N LEU A 103 -1.28 5.39 -14.48
CA LEU A 103 -0.33 6.40 -14.00
C LEU A 103 0.97 6.47 -14.82
N ARG A 104 1.22 5.55 -15.76
CA ARG A 104 2.22 5.62 -16.88
C ARG A 104 3.64 6.18 -16.62
N TYR A 105 4.21 6.13 -15.41
CA TYR A 105 5.58 6.62 -15.21
C TYR A 105 6.70 5.58 -15.41
N ILE A 106 6.49 4.28 -15.13
CA ILE A 106 7.56 3.26 -15.18
C ILE A 106 7.04 1.89 -15.68
N PRO A 107 7.75 1.18 -16.58
CA PRO A 107 7.37 -0.17 -16.99
C PRO A 107 7.64 -1.20 -15.89
N PHE A 108 6.58 -1.88 -15.42
CA PHE A 108 6.67 -3.06 -14.55
C PHE A 108 6.40 -4.35 -15.33
N ARG A 109 7.10 -5.42 -15.01
CA ARG A 109 6.79 -6.78 -15.46
C ARG A 109 5.70 -7.38 -14.56
N LEU A 110 4.67 -7.95 -15.16
CA LEU A 110 3.56 -8.57 -14.45
C LEU A 110 3.86 -10.04 -14.15
N TRP A 111 3.68 -10.47 -12.90
CA TRP A 111 3.62 -11.89 -12.54
C TRP A 111 2.20 -12.24 -12.07
N SER A 112 1.49 -13.06 -12.86
CA SER A 112 0.18 -13.59 -12.47
C SER A 112 0.37 -14.79 -11.56
N VAL A 113 -0.27 -14.76 -10.40
CA VAL A 113 -0.22 -15.87 -9.44
C VAL A 113 -1.56 -16.57 -9.46
N ASN A 114 -1.61 -17.76 -10.04
CA ASN A 114 -2.76 -18.65 -9.98
C ASN A 114 -2.59 -19.55 -8.76
N VAL A 115 -3.24 -19.19 -7.65
CA VAL A 115 -3.32 -20.06 -6.48
C VAL A 115 -4.71 -20.70 -6.52
N PRO A 116 -4.82 -22.03 -6.77
CA PRO A 116 -6.10 -22.72 -6.63
C PRO A 116 -6.52 -22.59 -5.16
N VAL A 117 -7.66 -21.95 -4.93
CA VAL A 117 -8.33 -21.89 -3.61
C VAL A 117 -9.19 -23.13 -3.42
#